data_AF-A0A2E4Y7Z7-F1
#
_entry.id   AF-A0A2E4Y7Z7-F1
#
_cell.length_a   1.000
_cell.length_b   1.000
_cell.length_c   1.000
_cell.angle_alpha   90.00
_cell.angle_beta   90.00
_cell.angle_gamma   90.00
#
_symmetry.space_group_name_H-M   'P 1'
#
loop_
_entity.id
_entity.type
_entity.pdbx_description
1 polymer ?
#
loop_
_entity_poly.entity_id
_entity_poly.type
_entity_poly.pdbx_seq_one_letter_code
_entity_poly.pdbx_strand_id
1 'polypeptide(L)'
;MDIFILGGARTPSGSYLGSLSSVSAPELGAVAISGALEKANIKKENVDEVAMGHVVQAGTGQAPARQAALFAGLPESTPSTTVNKVCGSGMKTIIMGAQAIKSGDVDVFVAGGMENMSLAPHLIPNSRTGLKFGPSEVRDAMSWDGLQDVYTNRPMGNCAEECVKKYSFSREEQDEFSIESFKRAQAAIEEGIFKNEIIPVRVKTRKGENIIETDEGPGRANFEKMKKLRPAFEKEGSITAGNASTINDGAAAIVLGGEEY
;
A
#
# COMPACT_ATOMS: atom_id res chain seq x y z
N MET A 1 -4.44 15.52 26.65
CA MET A 1 -4.14 15.60 25.21
C MET A 1 -4.60 14.34 24.55
N ASP A 2 -5.88 14.37 24.21
CA ASP A 2 -6.54 13.43 23.34
C ASP A 2 -6.12 13.71 21.89
N ILE A 3 -6.24 12.69 21.03
CA ILE A 3 -5.83 12.73 19.63
C ILE A 3 -6.99 12.20 18.80
N PHE A 4 -7.38 12.95 17.78
CA PHE A 4 -8.54 12.67 16.96
C PHE A 4 -8.14 12.32 15.54
N ILE A 5 -8.93 11.44 14.89
CA ILE A 5 -8.89 11.26 13.44
C ILE A 5 -9.95 12.21 12.87
N LEU A 6 -9.50 13.29 12.24
CA LEU A 6 -10.37 14.34 11.70
C LEU A 6 -10.98 13.95 10.35
N GLY A 7 -10.29 13.10 9.59
CA GLY A 7 -10.75 12.62 8.29
C GLY A 7 -9.80 11.57 7.72
N GLY A 8 -10.27 10.85 6.70
CA GLY A 8 -9.49 9.81 6.04
C GLY A 8 -10.00 9.52 4.64
N ALA A 9 -9.08 9.15 3.77
CA ALA A 9 -9.37 8.84 2.38
C ALA A 9 -8.34 7.84 1.83
N ARG A 10 -8.75 7.07 0.82
CA ARG A 10 -7.86 6.17 0.08
C ARG A 10 -8.16 6.21 -1.40
N THR A 11 -7.20 5.78 -2.21
CA THR A 11 -7.47 5.44 -3.60
C THR A 11 -8.25 4.11 -3.67
N PRO A 12 -8.84 3.76 -4.82
CA PRO A 12 -9.13 2.35 -5.07
C PRO A 12 -7.83 1.53 -5.03
N SER A 13 -7.94 0.24 -4.78
CA SER A 13 -6.85 -0.73 -4.85
C SER A 13 -6.78 -1.32 -6.26
N GLY A 14 -5.69 -1.03 -6.97
CA GLY A 14 -5.36 -1.65 -8.26
C GLY A 14 -4.81 -3.07 -8.07
N SER A 15 -5.11 -3.98 -8.99
CA SER A 15 -4.41 -5.27 -9.05
C SER A 15 -3.03 -5.12 -9.68
N TYR A 16 -2.10 -6.04 -9.41
CA TYR A 16 -0.80 -6.08 -10.08
C TYR A 16 -0.91 -6.00 -11.60
N LEU A 17 -0.15 -5.07 -12.20
CA LEU A 17 -0.19 -4.71 -13.62
C LEU A 17 -1.60 -4.35 -14.12
N GLY A 18 -2.45 -3.86 -13.22
CA GLY A 18 -3.85 -3.53 -13.45
C GLY A 18 -4.10 -2.04 -13.62
N SER A 19 -5.23 -1.58 -13.07
CA SER A 19 -5.81 -0.26 -13.35
C SER A 19 -4.93 0.93 -12.92
N LEU A 20 -4.09 0.76 -11.90
CA LEU A 20 -3.22 1.81 -11.35
C LEU A 20 -1.73 1.62 -11.70
N SER A 21 -1.40 0.62 -12.52
CA SER A 21 -0.02 0.22 -12.81
C SER A 21 0.86 1.28 -13.48
N SER A 22 0.27 2.38 -13.97
CA SER A 22 0.99 3.49 -14.60
C SER A 22 1.04 4.76 -13.75
N VAL A 23 0.50 4.75 -12.53
CA VAL A 23 0.45 5.92 -11.65
C VAL A 23 1.47 5.75 -10.53
N SER A 24 2.39 6.69 -10.36
CA SER A 24 3.44 6.55 -9.35
C SER A 24 2.85 6.52 -7.92
N ALA A 25 3.53 5.83 -6.99
CA ALA A 25 3.10 5.80 -5.59
C ALA A 25 2.93 7.21 -4.97
N PRO A 26 3.81 8.20 -5.22
CA PRO A 26 3.59 9.57 -4.75
C PRO A 26 2.35 10.26 -5.34
N GLU A 27 1.99 10.01 -6.60
CA GLU A 27 0.75 10.55 -7.19
C GLU A 27 -0.49 9.91 -6.54
N LEU A 28 -0.46 8.61 -6.25
CA LEU A 28 -1.52 7.94 -5.48
C LEU A 28 -1.62 8.52 -4.06
N GLY A 29 -0.46 8.72 -3.41
CA GLY A 29 -0.36 9.38 -2.11
C GLY A 29 -0.96 10.78 -2.12
N ALA A 30 -0.73 11.56 -3.18
CA ALA A 30 -1.27 12.89 -3.33
C ALA A 30 -2.81 12.91 -3.42
N VAL A 31 -3.39 11.94 -4.13
CA VAL A 31 -4.85 11.76 -4.20
C VAL A 31 -5.42 11.46 -2.82
N ALA A 32 -4.81 10.53 -2.08
CA ALA A 32 -5.25 10.18 -0.74
C ALA A 32 -5.12 11.36 0.25
N ILE A 33 -3.99 12.07 0.25
CA ILE A 33 -3.77 13.26 1.10
C ILE A 33 -4.82 14.33 0.81
N SER A 34 -5.05 14.65 -0.47
CA SER A 34 -6.01 15.68 -0.87
C SER A 34 -7.42 15.34 -0.41
N GLY A 35 -7.87 14.09 -0.60
CA GLY A 35 -9.19 13.66 -0.16
C GLY A 35 -9.34 13.59 1.35
N ALA A 36 -8.28 13.23 2.08
CA ALA A 36 -8.30 13.18 3.53
C ALA A 36 -8.45 14.60 4.13
N LEU A 37 -7.70 15.57 3.59
CA LEU A 37 -7.81 16.99 3.99
C LEU A 37 -9.17 17.58 3.65
N GLU A 38 -9.71 17.28 2.47
CA GLU A 38 -11.06 17.71 2.07
C GLU A 38 -12.12 17.18 3.05
N LYS A 39 -12.07 15.89 3.40
CA LYS A 39 -13.01 15.27 4.34
C LYS A 39 -12.86 15.78 5.77
N ALA A 40 -11.63 16.10 6.17
CA ALA A 40 -11.33 16.71 7.46
C ALA A 40 -11.69 18.21 7.51
N ASN A 41 -12.01 18.83 6.36
CA ASN A 41 -12.18 20.28 6.23
C ASN A 41 -10.96 21.08 6.75
N ILE A 42 -9.76 20.54 6.53
CA ILE A 42 -8.49 21.16 6.93
C ILE A 42 -7.84 21.82 5.72
N LYS A 43 -7.46 23.09 5.89
CA LYS A 43 -6.71 23.84 4.89
C LYS A 43 -5.28 23.30 4.78
N LYS A 44 -4.74 23.25 3.57
CA LYS A 44 -3.40 22.70 3.31
C LYS A 44 -2.30 23.46 4.04
N GLU A 45 -2.51 24.76 4.27
CA GLU A 45 -1.58 25.64 4.98
C GLU A 45 -1.53 25.38 6.49
N ASN A 46 -2.52 24.65 7.03
CA ASN A 46 -2.59 24.29 8.43
C ASN A 46 -1.99 22.91 8.70
N VAL A 47 -1.42 22.23 7.71
CA VAL A 47 -0.75 20.94 7.93
C VAL A 47 0.67 21.19 8.41
N ASP A 48 0.99 20.71 9.61
CA ASP A 48 2.32 20.92 10.20
C ASP A 48 3.33 19.90 9.70
N GLU A 49 2.92 18.63 9.53
CA GLU A 49 3.81 17.58 9.04
C GLU A 49 3.05 16.47 8.29
N VAL A 50 3.75 15.85 7.33
CA VAL A 50 3.28 14.67 6.59
C VAL A 50 4.23 13.49 6.82
N ALA A 51 3.70 12.32 7.19
CA ALA A 51 4.43 11.08 7.08
C ALA A 51 3.67 10.04 6.24
N MET A 52 4.34 9.52 5.21
CA MET A 52 3.80 8.48 4.34
C MET A 52 4.68 7.24 4.37
N GLY A 53 4.05 6.09 4.62
CA GLY A 53 4.67 4.79 4.45
C GLY A 53 4.88 4.48 2.97
N HIS A 54 6.07 4.02 2.58
CA HIS A 54 6.37 3.55 1.21
C HIS A 54 7.52 2.55 1.27
N VAL A 55 7.32 1.31 0.85
CA VAL A 55 8.29 0.22 1.07
C VAL A 55 9.23 0.10 -0.11
N VAL A 56 8.70 -0.08 -1.31
CA VAL A 56 9.51 -0.31 -2.52
C VAL A 56 9.88 1.03 -3.15
N GLN A 57 10.88 1.69 -2.57
CA GLN A 57 11.30 3.05 -2.94
C GLN A 57 12.24 3.13 -4.15
N ALA A 58 12.73 1.99 -4.64
CA ALA A 58 13.70 1.92 -5.71
C ALA A 58 13.20 2.64 -6.97
N GLY A 59 13.93 3.66 -7.42
CA GLY A 59 13.57 4.43 -8.62
C GLY A 59 12.44 5.45 -8.44
N THR A 60 11.84 5.59 -7.25
CA THR A 60 10.78 6.58 -6.99
C THR A 60 11.29 8.03 -6.92
N GLY A 61 12.60 8.23 -6.85
CA GLY A 61 13.20 9.57 -6.72
C GLY A 61 13.35 10.02 -5.25
N GLN A 62 13.78 11.26 -5.05
CA GLN A 62 14.09 11.78 -3.71
C GLN A 62 12.82 11.99 -2.88
N ALA A 63 12.86 11.58 -1.61
CA ALA A 63 11.83 11.83 -0.60
C ALA A 63 10.38 11.61 -1.08
N PRO A 64 9.94 10.37 -1.34
CA PRO A 64 8.60 10.08 -1.88
C PRO A 64 7.43 10.72 -1.12
N ALA A 65 7.45 10.75 0.22
CA ALA A 65 6.41 11.42 1.01
C ALA A 65 6.32 12.94 0.72
N ARG A 66 7.47 13.58 0.48
CA ARG A 66 7.54 14.99 0.09
C ARG A 66 6.98 15.20 -1.32
N GLN A 67 7.27 14.29 -2.25
CA GLN A 67 6.66 14.32 -3.59
C GLN A 67 5.12 14.25 -3.47
N ALA A 68 4.59 13.33 -2.67
CA ALA A 68 3.15 13.19 -2.45
C ALA A 68 2.52 14.45 -1.84
N ALA A 69 3.15 15.06 -0.82
CA ALA A 69 2.70 16.30 -0.20
C ALA A 69 2.64 17.46 -1.22
N LEU A 70 3.69 17.64 -2.02
CA LEU A 70 3.75 18.69 -3.03
C LEU A 70 2.77 18.45 -4.20
N PHE A 71 2.62 17.21 -4.65
CA PHE A 71 1.63 16.85 -5.66
C PHE A 71 0.18 17.03 -5.16
N ALA A 72 -0.06 16.88 -3.87
CA ALA A 72 -1.33 17.24 -3.22
C ALA A 72 -1.51 18.77 -3.06
N GLY A 73 -0.48 19.57 -3.39
CA GLY A 73 -0.51 21.03 -3.31
C GLY A 73 -0.35 21.58 -1.91
N LEU A 74 0.28 20.83 -0.98
CA LEU A 74 0.66 21.39 0.31
C LEU A 74 1.81 22.40 0.14
N PRO A 75 1.96 23.38 1.05
CA PRO A 75 3.05 24.35 0.98
C PRO A 75 4.43 23.70 0.98
N GLU A 76 5.38 24.33 0.30
CA GLU A 76 6.79 23.90 0.33
C GLU A 76 7.41 23.97 1.73
N SER A 77 6.83 24.72 2.65
CA SER A 77 7.27 24.72 4.06
C SER A 77 6.91 23.45 4.82
N THR A 78 6.00 22.60 4.31
CA THR A 78 5.49 21.43 5.05
C THR A 78 6.55 20.31 5.14
N PRO A 79 7.13 20.01 6.31
CA PRO A 79 8.03 18.88 6.47
C PRO A 79 7.36 17.57 6.08
N SER A 80 8.12 16.65 5.48
CA SER A 80 7.58 15.37 5.05
C SER A 80 8.59 14.23 5.19
N THR A 81 8.15 13.13 5.78
CA THR A 81 9.00 11.97 6.08
C THR A 81 8.47 10.71 5.41
N THR A 82 9.34 10.00 4.68
CA THR A 82 9.00 8.69 4.12
C THR A 82 9.42 7.60 5.10
N VAL A 83 8.48 6.75 5.51
CA VAL A 83 8.71 5.71 6.52
C VAL A 83 8.70 4.33 5.86
N ASN A 84 9.69 3.49 6.20
CA ASN A 84 9.68 2.09 5.82
C ASN A 84 9.74 1.21 7.08
N LYS A 85 8.62 0.54 7.33
CA LYS A 85 8.43 -0.55 8.29
C LYS A 85 7.69 -1.72 7.60
N VAL A 86 8.03 -1.99 6.33
CA VAL A 86 7.38 -2.98 5.45
C VAL A 86 5.85 -2.79 5.49
N CYS A 87 5.03 -3.84 5.63
CA CYS A 87 3.58 -3.74 5.68
C CYS A 87 3.06 -2.84 6.82
N GLY A 88 3.85 -2.65 7.87
CA GLY A 88 3.51 -1.79 9.00
C GLY A 88 3.78 -0.30 8.79
N SER A 89 4.27 0.11 7.61
CA SER A 89 4.70 1.49 7.35
C SER A 89 3.57 2.51 7.55
N GLY A 90 2.40 2.28 6.94
CA GLY A 90 1.26 3.19 7.06
C GLY A 90 0.72 3.30 8.48
N MET A 91 0.67 2.20 9.23
CA MET A 91 0.29 2.26 10.65
C MET A 91 1.35 2.94 11.51
N LYS A 92 2.64 2.83 11.15
CA LYS A 92 3.72 3.49 11.88
C LYS A 92 3.66 5.01 11.73
N THR A 93 3.25 5.53 10.58
CA THR A 93 3.08 6.99 10.40
C THR A 93 1.95 7.53 11.28
N ILE A 94 0.86 6.78 11.45
CA ILE A 94 -0.23 7.13 12.39
C ILE A 94 0.30 7.21 13.82
N ILE A 95 1.09 6.21 14.25
CA ILE A 95 1.73 6.21 15.57
C ILE A 95 2.67 7.42 15.72
N MET A 96 3.43 7.78 14.68
CA MET A 96 4.31 8.95 14.71
C MET A 96 3.53 10.25 14.85
N GLY A 97 2.45 10.44 14.07
CA GLY A 97 1.61 11.64 14.17
C GLY A 97 0.94 11.77 15.54
N ALA A 98 0.43 10.67 16.08
CA ALA A 98 -0.11 10.64 17.44
C ALA A 98 0.95 11.01 18.49
N GLN A 99 2.21 10.57 18.32
CA GLN A 99 3.31 10.91 19.20
C GLN A 99 3.69 12.39 19.11
N ALA A 100 3.78 12.95 17.90
CA ALA A 100 4.13 14.34 17.64
C ALA A 100 3.07 15.32 18.18
N ILE A 101 1.79 14.99 18.00
CA ILE A 101 0.69 15.77 18.58
C ILE A 101 0.78 15.74 20.10
N LYS A 102 0.98 14.54 20.68
CA LYS A 102 1.06 14.39 22.14
C LYS A 102 2.26 15.09 22.77
N SER A 103 3.37 15.24 22.06
CA SER A 103 4.54 16.01 22.53
C SER A 103 4.36 17.52 22.39
N GLY A 104 3.35 17.99 21.66
CA GLY A 104 3.13 19.39 21.34
C GLY A 104 4.07 19.92 20.26
N ASP A 105 4.64 19.04 19.42
CA ASP A 105 5.52 19.43 18.32
C ASP A 105 4.72 19.93 17.11
N VAL A 106 3.48 19.45 16.95
CA VAL A 106 2.57 19.73 15.84
C VAL A 106 1.12 19.65 16.33
N ASP A 107 0.20 20.33 15.64
CA ASP A 107 -1.24 20.27 15.95
C ASP A 107 -2.02 19.45 14.92
N VAL A 108 -1.61 19.51 13.65
CA VAL A 108 -2.23 18.79 12.52
C VAL A 108 -1.19 17.96 11.79
N PHE A 109 -1.44 16.65 11.73
CA PHE A 109 -0.53 15.69 11.12
C PHE A 109 -1.22 14.84 10.06
N VAL A 110 -0.66 14.77 8.85
CA VAL A 110 -1.13 13.83 7.83
C VAL A 110 -0.32 12.55 7.89
N ALA A 111 -0.98 11.43 8.19
CA ALA A 111 -0.37 10.12 8.29
C ALA A 111 -0.99 9.17 7.27
N GLY A 112 -0.19 8.32 6.64
CA GLY A 112 -0.72 7.34 5.70
C GLY A 112 0.33 6.41 5.13
N GLY A 113 -0.02 5.77 4.02
CA GLY A 113 0.86 4.93 3.22
C GLY A 113 0.49 4.97 1.75
N MET A 114 1.46 4.71 0.89
CA MET A 114 1.31 4.65 -0.55
C MET A 114 2.27 3.60 -1.10
N GLU A 115 1.82 2.86 -2.10
CA GLU A 115 2.62 1.81 -2.72
C GLU A 115 2.17 1.63 -4.18
N ASN A 116 3.13 1.32 -5.05
CA ASN A 116 2.84 0.84 -6.39
C ASN A 116 3.83 -0.28 -6.71
N MET A 117 3.40 -1.50 -6.43
CA MET A 117 4.19 -2.71 -6.63
C MET A 117 4.35 -3.03 -8.12
N SER A 118 3.40 -2.62 -8.96
CA SER A 118 3.47 -2.76 -10.41
C SER A 118 4.62 -1.98 -11.06
N LEU A 119 5.04 -0.86 -10.45
CA LEU A 119 6.13 -0.01 -10.93
C LEU A 119 7.50 -0.33 -10.30
N ALA A 120 7.57 -1.36 -9.44
CA ALA A 120 8.84 -1.78 -8.86
C ALA A 120 9.85 -2.18 -9.97
N PRO A 121 11.06 -1.61 -9.97
CA PRO A 121 12.03 -1.91 -11.00
C PRO A 121 12.73 -3.24 -10.75
N HIS A 122 13.44 -3.71 -11.77
CA HIS A 122 14.50 -4.68 -11.59
C HIS A 122 15.84 -3.98 -11.32
N LEU A 123 16.66 -4.56 -10.45
CA LEU A 123 17.96 -4.07 -10.02
C LEU A 123 19.08 -4.95 -10.57
N ILE A 124 20.20 -4.34 -10.95
CA ILE A 124 21.43 -5.05 -11.35
C ILE A 124 22.50 -4.77 -10.29
N PRO A 125 22.72 -5.68 -9.32
CA PRO A 125 23.77 -5.56 -8.34
C PRO A 125 25.15 -5.40 -8.97
N ASN A 126 26.06 -4.67 -8.32
CA ASN A 126 27.44 -4.44 -8.77
C ASN A 126 27.60 -3.69 -10.11
N SER A 127 26.51 -3.23 -10.75
CA SER A 127 26.56 -2.50 -12.02
C SER A 127 27.46 -1.26 -11.99
N ARG A 128 27.54 -0.56 -10.85
CA ARG A 128 28.40 0.62 -10.67
C ARG A 128 29.91 0.28 -10.70
N THR A 129 30.30 -0.88 -10.19
CA THR A 129 31.71 -1.34 -10.13
C THR A 129 32.09 -2.26 -11.29
N GLY A 130 31.11 -2.66 -12.12
CA GLY A 130 31.28 -3.52 -13.29
C GLY A 130 31.07 -5.02 -12.99
N LEU A 131 30.63 -5.74 -14.03
CA LEU A 131 30.47 -7.20 -14.06
C LEU A 131 31.65 -7.79 -14.85
N LYS A 132 32.65 -8.37 -14.17
CA LYS A 132 33.94 -8.71 -14.80
C LYS A 132 33.92 -9.98 -15.64
N PHE A 133 33.41 -11.09 -15.10
CA PHE A 133 33.39 -12.40 -15.76
C PHE A 133 32.31 -13.29 -15.11
N GLY A 134 31.60 -14.08 -15.91
CA GLY A 134 30.54 -14.99 -15.44
C GLY A 134 29.12 -14.38 -15.46
N PRO A 135 28.10 -15.17 -15.09
CA PRO A 135 26.71 -14.72 -15.08
C PRO A 135 26.45 -13.67 -14.00
N SER A 136 25.44 -12.83 -14.23
CA SER A 136 24.97 -11.81 -13.28
C SER A 136 23.48 -11.96 -13.02
N GLU A 137 23.07 -11.69 -11.79
CA GLU A 137 21.67 -11.73 -11.38
C GLU A 137 20.99 -10.38 -11.64
N VAL A 138 19.74 -10.44 -12.10
CA VAL A 138 18.82 -9.29 -12.10
C VAL A 138 17.79 -9.56 -11.00
N ARG A 139 17.70 -8.66 -10.03
CA ARG A 139 16.83 -8.82 -8.85
C ARG A 139 15.55 -8.00 -9.01
N ASP A 140 14.41 -8.60 -8.72
CA ASP A 140 13.13 -7.90 -8.65
C ASP A 140 13.06 -7.10 -7.33
N ALA A 141 12.96 -5.77 -7.39
CA ALA A 141 12.92 -4.93 -6.19
C ALA A 141 11.66 -5.16 -5.36
N MET A 142 10.52 -5.50 -5.97
CA MET A 142 9.28 -5.81 -5.23
C MET A 142 9.50 -7.02 -4.33
N SER A 143 10.08 -8.07 -4.89
CA SER A 143 10.40 -9.28 -4.15
C SER A 143 11.45 -8.99 -3.08
N TRP A 144 12.56 -8.38 -3.49
CA TRP A 144 13.75 -8.25 -2.65
C TRP A 144 13.57 -7.24 -1.50
N ASP A 145 12.93 -6.10 -1.74
CA ASP A 145 12.74 -5.05 -0.75
C ASP A 145 11.44 -5.22 0.05
N GLY A 146 10.43 -5.91 -0.51
CA GLY A 146 9.08 -5.96 0.06
C GLY A 146 8.57 -7.33 0.50
N LEU A 147 8.99 -8.43 -0.13
CA LEU A 147 8.33 -9.75 0.01
C LEU A 147 9.28 -10.89 0.39
N GLN A 148 10.55 -10.61 0.65
CA GLN A 148 11.55 -11.61 0.99
C GLN A 148 12.10 -11.39 2.40
N ASP A 149 12.17 -12.47 3.18
CA ASP A 149 12.80 -12.46 4.49
C ASP A 149 14.32 -12.40 4.31
N VAL A 150 14.96 -11.36 4.84
CA VAL A 150 16.40 -11.15 4.67
C VAL A 150 17.24 -12.20 5.41
N TYR A 151 16.71 -12.79 6.48
CA TYR A 151 17.46 -13.71 7.35
C TYR A 151 17.47 -15.14 6.80
N THR A 152 16.36 -15.58 6.20
CA THR A 152 16.21 -16.94 5.65
C THR A 152 16.20 -16.97 4.12
N ASN A 153 16.20 -15.81 3.45
CA ASN A 153 16.17 -15.67 2.00
C ASN A 153 14.92 -16.32 1.35
N ARG A 154 13.81 -16.43 2.09
CA ARG A 154 12.56 -17.04 1.63
C ARG A 154 11.45 -15.99 1.43
N PRO A 155 10.54 -16.19 0.47
CA PRO A 155 9.33 -15.38 0.35
C PRO A 155 8.48 -15.39 1.62
N MET A 156 7.72 -14.31 1.87
CA MET A 156 6.78 -14.21 3.00
C MET A 156 5.75 -15.34 3.05
N GLY A 157 5.39 -15.92 1.90
CA GLY A 157 4.48 -17.06 1.85
C GLY A 157 5.01 -18.30 2.58
N ASN A 158 6.32 -18.50 2.66
CA ASN A 158 6.89 -19.57 3.50
C ASN A 158 6.71 -19.30 4.99
N CYS A 159 6.76 -18.04 5.43
CA CYS A 159 6.42 -17.68 6.81
C CYS A 159 4.94 -17.97 7.10
N ALA A 160 4.05 -17.81 6.11
CA ALA A 160 2.65 -18.21 6.25
C ALA A 160 2.49 -19.73 6.39
N GLU A 161 3.23 -20.54 5.61
CA GLU A 161 3.24 -22.00 5.78
C GLU A 161 3.74 -22.45 7.16
N GLU A 162 4.69 -21.73 7.76
CA GLU A 162 5.12 -21.98 9.14
C GLU A 162 4.00 -21.71 10.16
N CYS A 163 3.24 -20.62 9.96
CA CYS A 163 2.05 -20.34 10.76
C CYS A 163 1.00 -21.43 10.60
N VAL A 164 0.75 -21.89 9.37
CA VAL A 164 -0.18 -23.00 9.10
C VAL A 164 0.24 -24.24 9.88
N LYS A 165 1.51 -24.65 9.80
CA LYS A 165 2.01 -25.83 10.54
C LYS A 165 1.90 -25.66 12.05
N LYS A 166 2.22 -24.46 12.57
CA LYS A 166 2.18 -24.17 14.01
C LYS A 166 0.77 -24.20 14.59
N TYR A 167 -0.21 -23.63 13.87
CA TYR A 167 -1.58 -23.52 14.35
C TYR A 167 -2.53 -24.58 13.77
N SER A 168 -2.02 -25.46 12.91
CA SER A 168 -2.75 -26.58 12.30
C SER A 168 -3.97 -26.15 11.47
N PHE A 169 -3.86 -25.05 10.71
CA PHE A 169 -4.93 -24.63 9.80
C PHE A 169 -5.02 -25.56 8.60
N SER A 170 -6.19 -26.13 8.34
CA SER A 170 -6.43 -26.92 7.15
C SER A 170 -6.43 -26.05 5.89
N ARG A 171 -6.20 -26.67 4.73
CA ARG A 171 -6.29 -25.98 3.44
C ARG A 171 -7.72 -25.48 3.18
N GLU A 172 -8.69 -26.27 3.59
CA GLU A 172 -10.12 -25.99 3.45
C GLU A 172 -10.51 -24.74 4.24
N GLU A 173 -10.09 -24.61 5.50
CA GLU A 173 -10.34 -23.41 6.32
C GLU A 173 -9.72 -22.14 5.71
N GLN A 174 -8.51 -22.25 5.16
CA GLN A 174 -7.83 -21.13 4.49
C GLN A 174 -8.59 -20.67 3.24
N ASP A 175 -9.02 -21.62 2.39
CA ASP A 175 -9.79 -21.32 1.18
C ASP A 175 -11.17 -20.77 1.52
N GLU A 176 -11.86 -21.33 2.52
CA GLU A 176 -13.18 -20.85 2.98
C GLU A 176 -13.11 -19.42 3.53
N PHE A 177 -12.09 -19.13 4.35
CA PHE A 177 -11.86 -17.77 4.86
C PHE A 177 -11.62 -16.78 3.72
N SER A 178 -10.80 -17.14 2.74
CA SER A 178 -10.53 -16.28 1.58
C SER A 178 -11.79 -16.05 0.73
N ILE A 179 -12.56 -17.11 0.45
CA ILE A 179 -13.82 -17.01 -0.31
C ILE A 179 -14.80 -16.06 0.41
N GLU A 180 -14.93 -16.20 1.73
CA GLU A 180 -15.78 -15.33 2.53
C GLU A 180 -15.30 -13.87 2.49
N SER A 181 -13.98 -13.63 2.59
CA SER A 181 -13.39 -12.31 2.44
C SER A 181 -13.73 -11.65 1.11
N PHE A 182 -13.60 -12.40 0.00
CA PHE A 182 -13.95 -11.91 -1.33
C PHE A 182 -15.45 -11.61 -1.48
N LYS A 183 -16.32 -12.47 -0.96
CA LYS A 183 -17.79 -12.25 -0.98
C LYS A 183 -18.18 -10.99 -0.21
N ARG A 184 -17.59 -10.76 0.98
CA ARG A 184 -17.82 -9.55 1.77
C ARG A 184 -17.35 -8.29 1.03
N ALA A 185 -16.19 -8.35 0.38
CA ALA A 185 -15.70 -7.24 -0.42
C ALA A 185 -16.60 -6.95 -1.63
N GLN A 186 -17.08 -7.98 -2.33
CA GLN A 186 -18.04 -7.84 -3.44
C GLN A 186 -19.36 -7.21 -2.95
N ALA A 187 -19.93 -7.71 -1.85
CA ALA A 187 -21.14 -7.14 -1.25
C ALA A 187 -20.94 -5.67 -0.83
N ALA A 188 -19.83 -5.34 -0.18
CA ALA A 188 -19.52 -3.96 0.22
C ALA A 188 -19.37 -2.99 -0.96
N ILE A 189 -18.84 -3.47 -2.10
CA ILE A 189 -18.78 -2.70 -3.35
C ILE A 189 -20.19 -2.50 -3.91
N GLU A 190 -20.99 -3.56 -4.01
CA GLU A 190 -22.37 -3.53 -4.53
C GLU A 190 -23.28 -2.61 -3.70
N GLU A 191 -23.16 -2.68 -2.38
CA GLU A 191 -23.89 -1.83 -1.42
C GLU A 191 -23.33 -0.40 -1.34
N GLY A 192 -22.18 -0.13 -1.98
CA GLY A 192 -21.56 1.18 -2.03
C GLY A 192 -20.92 1.64 -0.71
N ILE A 193 -20.57 0.71 0.19
CA ILE A 193 -19.95 1.00 1.50
C ILE A 193 -18.66 1.80 1.32
N PHE A 194 -17.84 1.46 0.33
CA PHE A 194 -16.54 2.11 0.10
C PHE A 194 -16.62 3.48 -0.60
N LYS A 195 -17.80 3.89 -1.08
CA LYS A 195 -17.94 5.16 -1.83
C LYS A 195 -17.48 6.38 -1.02
N ASN A 196 -17.65 6.33 0.30
CA ASN A 196 -17.30 7.44 1.18
C ASN A 196 -15.80 7.52 1.47
N GLU A 197 -15.03 6.44 1.34
CA GLU A 197 -13.59 6.43 1.64
C GLU A 197 -12.71 6.47 0.40
N ILE A 198 -13.24 6.07 -0.78
CA ILE A 198 -12.50 6.08 -2.04
C ILE A 198 -12.52 7.46 -2.71
N ILE A 199 -11.34 7.92 -3.09
CA ILE A 199 -11.13 9.06 -3.98
C ILE A 199 -10.76 8.53 -5.37
N PRO A 200 -11.52 8.88 -6.43
CA PRO A 200 -11.22 8.42 -7.78
C PRO A 200 -9.84 8.87 -8.27
N VAL A 201 -9.13 7.97 -8.94
CA VAL A 201 -7.82 8.25 -9.55
C VAL A 201 -8.00 8.39 -11.06
N ARG A 202 -7.48 9.50 -11.61
CA ARG A 202 -7.44 9.76 -13.05
C ARG A 202 -6.17 9.15 -13.65
N VAL A 203 -6.35 8.18 -14.54
CA VAL A 203 -5.25 7.46 -15.21
C VAL A 203 -5.19 7.87 -16.67
N LYS A 204 -4.07 8.49 -17.07
CA LYS A 204 -3.83 8.86 -18.46
C LYS A 204 -3.46 7.64 -19.29
N THR A 205 -4.13 7.49 -20.43
CA THR A 205 -3.89 6.43 -21.41
C THR A 205 -3.62 7.05 -22.78
N ARG A 206 -3.14 6.24 -23.73
CA ARG A 206 -2.98 6.69 -25.14
C ARG A 206 -4.30 7.16 -25.78
N LYS A 207 -5.46 6.71 -25.26
CA LYS A 207 -6.79 6.98 -25.82
C LYS A 207 -7.55 8.10 -25.08
N GLY A 208 -6.96 8.68 -24.04
CA GLY A 208 -7.61 9.67 -23.18
C GLY A 208 -7.39 9.38 -21.70
N GLU A 209 -8.34 9.73 -20.86
CA GLU A 209 -8.26 9.56 -19.41
C GLU A 209 -9.33 8.56 -18.93
N ASN A 210 -8.92 7.60 -18.10
CA ASN A 210 -9.82 6.69 -17.41
C ASN A 210 -9.93 7.13 -15.96
N ILE A 211 -11.15 7.06 -15.40
CA ILE A 211 -11.38 7.29 -13.98
C ILE A 211 -11.50 5.91 -13.31
N ILE A 212 -10.65 5.65 -12.32
CA ILE A 212 -10.66 4.43 -11.52
C ILE A 212 -11.24 4.80 -10.16
N GLU A 213 -12.35 4.17 -9.78
CA GLU A 213 -13.10 4.49 -8.56
C GLU A 213 -13.59 3.25 -7.78
N THR A 214 -13.20 2.05 -8.22
CA THR A 214 -13.60 0.78 -7.63
C THR A 214 -12.38 -0.10 -7.40
N ASP A 215 -12.34 -0.80 -6.27
CA ASP A 215 -11.32 -1.81 -5.98
C ASP A 215 -11.37 -2.94 -7.02
N GLU A 216 -10.25 -3.16 -7.71
CA GLU A 216 -10.21 -4.05 -8.87
C GLU A 216 -10.15 -5.54 -8.49
N GLY A 217 -9.49 -5.84 -7.37
CA GLY A 217 -9.23 -7.21 -6.93
C GLY A 217 -10.48 -8.06 -6.71
N PRO A 218 -11.48 -7.60 -5.92
CA PRO A 218 -12.64 -8.42 -5.58
C PRO A 218 -13.45 -8.91 -6.78
N GLY A 219 -13.60 -8.09 -7.82
CA GLY A 219 -14.35 -8.45 -9.03
C GLY A 219 -13.67 -9.51 -9.91
N ARG A 220 -12.38 -9.82 -9.65
CA ARG A 220 -11.61 -10.81 -10.42
C ARG A 220 -11.62 -12.22 -9.81
N ALA A 221 -12.27 -12.41 -8.67
CA ALA A 221 -12.28 -13.69 -7.97
C ALA A 221 -13.02 -14.78 -8.77
N ASN A 222 -12.42 -15.98 -8.82
CA ASN A 222 -13.06 -17.19 -9.36
C ASN A 222 -13.06 -18.28 -8.28
N PHE A 223 -14.17 -18.40 -7.56
CA PHE A 223 -14.30 -19.27 -6.39
C PHE A 223 -14.09 -20.75 -6.70
N GLU A 224 -14.54 -21.22 -7.86
CA GLU A 224 -14.33 -22.61 -8.28
C GLU A 224 -12.86 -22.92 -8.56
N LYS A 225 -12.14 -21.96 -9.14
CA LYS A 225 -10.72 -22.08 -9.45
C LYS A 225 -9.87 -22.01 -8.19
N MET A 226 -10.22 -21.17 -7.22
CA MET A 226 -9.47 -20.99 -5.97
C MET A 226 -9.20 -22.33 -5.26
N LYS A 227 -10.23 -23.17 -5.12
CA LYS A 227 -10.13 -24.51 -4.49
C LYS A 227 -9.21 -25.48 -5.22
N LYS A 228 -8.93 -25.23 -6.51
CA LYS A 228 -8.11 -26.07 -7.39
C LYS A 228 -6.70 -25.54 -7.57
N LEU A 229 -6.35 -24.41 -6.96
CA LEU A 229 -5.03 -23.82 -7.10
C LEU A 229 -3.97 -24.69 -6.41
N ARG A 230 -2.82 -24.80 -7.09
CA ARG A 230 -1.64 -25.45 -6.55
C ARG A 230 -0.99 -24.54 -5.49
N PRO A 231 -0.29 -25.13 -4.51
CA PRO A 231 0.52 -24.38 -3.56
C PRO A 231 1.52 -23.45 -4.27
N ALA A 232 1.70 -22.24 -3.75
CA ALA A 232 2.51 -21.19 -4.35
C ALA A 232 3.96 -21.15 -3.81
N PHE A 233 4.19 -21.61 -2.57
CA PHE A 233 5.45 -21.38 -1.85
C PHE A 233 6.18 -22.66 -1.42
N GLU A 234 5.45 -23.74 -1.16
CA GLU A 234 6.01 -25.06 -0.82
C GLU A 234 5.30 -26.15 -1.62
N LYS A 235 6.04 -27.17 -2.09
CA LYS A 235 5.47 -28.24 -2.94
C LYS A 235 4.28 -28.97 -2.29
N GLU A 236 4.37 -29.19 -0.98
CA GLU A 236 3.33 -29.82 -0.15
C GLU A 236 2.66 -28.79 0.78
N GLY A 237 2.75 -27.51 0.42
CA GLY A 237 2.15 -26.41 1.17
C GLY A 237 0.64 -26.31 0.99
N SER A 238 0.05 -25.34 1.67
CA SER A 238 -1.38 -25.04 1.62
C SER A 238 -1.70 -23.62 1.15
N ILE A 239 -0.71 -22.73 1.17
CA ILE A 239 -0.85 -21.35 0.73
C ILE A 239 -0.85 -21.32 -0.80
N THR A 240 -1.85 -20.67 -1.38
CA THR A 240 -2.07 -20.53 -2.82
C THR A 240 -2.29 -19.07 -3.19
N ALA A 241 -2.24 -18.76 -4.49
CA ALA A 241 -2.63 -17.45 -4.99
C ALA A 241 -4.10 -17.08 -4.70
N GLY A 242 -4.94 -18.05 -4.29
CA GLY A 242 -6.34 -17.81 -3.95
C GLY A 242 -6.58 -17.59 -2.46
N ASN A 243 -5.65 -17.92 -1.57
CA ASN A 243 -5.81 -17.75 -0.12
C ASN A 243 -4.69 -16.92 0.54
N ALA A 244 -3.77 -16.37 -0.27
CA ALA A 244 -2.84 -15.33 0.13
C ALA A 244 -3.32 -13.95 -0.34
N SER A 245 -2.81 -12.89 0.30
CA SER A 245 -3.01 -11.53 -0.19
C SER A 245 -2.41 -11.33 -1.58
N THR A 246 -3.04 -10.50 -2.39
CA THR A 246 -2.56 -10.16 -3.73
C THR A 246 -1.47 -9.09 -3.71
N ILE A 247 -0.81 -8.91 -4.85
CA ILE A 247 0.05 -7.76 -5.11
C ILE A 247 -0.83 -6.62 -5.64
N ASN A 248 -0.71 -5.44 -5.04
CA ASN A 248 -1.63 -4.33 -5.25
C ASN A 248 -0.92 -2.97 -5.30
N ASP A 249 -1.61 -2.01 -5.90
CA ASP A 249 -1.20 -0.62 -5.98
C ASP A 249 -2.28 0.26 -5.32
N GLY A 250 -1.88 1.27 -4.54
CA GLY A 250 -2.83 2.16 -3.89
C GLY A 250 -2.20 3.06 -2.83
N ALA A 251 -2.99 3.97 -2.29
CA ALA A 251 -2.60 4.81 -1.16
C ALA A 251 -3.78 5.11 -0.23
N ALA A 252 -3.48 5.41 1.02
CA ALA A 252 -4.43 5.85 2.03
C ALA A 252 -3.78 6.91 2.93
N ALA A 253 -4.56 7.89 3.36
CA ALA A 253 -4.13 8.93 4.28
C ALA A 253 -5.24 9.26 5.27
N ILE A 254 -4.84 9.65 6.47
CA ILE A 254 -5.69 10.18 7.53
C ILE A 254 -5.10 11.49 8.04
N VAL A 255 -5.98 12.36 8.54
CA VAL A 255 -5.61 13.60 9.21
C VAL A 255 -5.81 13.42 10.70
N LEU A 256 -4.76 13.64 11.47
CA LEU A 256 -4.77 13.63 12.92
C LEU A 256 -4.76 15.07 13.46
N GLY A 257 -5.48 15.29 14.55
CA GLY A 257 -5.54 16.57 15.25
C GLY A 257 -5.49 16.43 16.76
N GLY A 258 -4.96 17.45 17.45
CA GLY A 258 -5.10 17.63 18.89
C GLY A 258 -6.49 18.14 19.32
N GLU A 259 -6.68 18.40 20.61
CA GLU A 259 -7.96 18.86 21.20
C GLU A 259 -8.48 20.21 20.67
N GLU A 260 -7.64 20.99 19.99
CA GLU A 260 -8.02 22.29 19.42
C GLU A 260 -8.77 22.19 18.07
N TYR A 261 -8.92 20.97 17.52
CA TYR A 261 -9.51 20.68 16.21
C TYR A 261 -10.75 19.78 16.25
#